data_AF-A0A930M6J7-F1
#
_entry.id   AF-A0A930M6J7-F1
#
_cell.length_a   1.000
_cell.length_b   1.000
_cell.length_c   1.000
_cell.angle_alpha   90.00
_cell.angle_beta   90.00
_cell.angle_gamma   90.00
#
_symmetry.space_group_name_H-M   'P 1'
#
loop_
_entity.id
_entity.type
_entity.pdbx_description
1 polymer ?
#
loop_
_entity_poly.entity_id
_entity_poly.type
_entity_poly.pdbx_seq_one_letter_code
_entity_poly.pdbx_strand_id
1 'polypeptide(L)'
;MESIELFSGTGGLALGLQMSGFHHTDLYEWNEASCNNIRYNIQNGYSDIKNWNVIQSDVRTVCYDGYTGNIQLVAGGPPCQPFSLGGKHKAYDDKRDMFPEAVRAIREIQPEAFIFENVRGLVRKSFQSYFNYILLQLQHPEIIKPMEATWQEHLTMLERHHTSACDHGLAYHVVFRLLNAADYGIPQMRHRVIIVGFRSDYNADWSFPAPTHSQDALLYSKWISKDYWERHHKPMPADVPLTAAKLRDIQHNIEDNIVPSAPWKTVRDAIFDLPEPMPDSS
;
A
#
# COMPACT_ATOMS: atom_id res chain seq x y z
N MET A 1 -4.45 16.70 10.08
CA MET A 1 -3.16 16.01 10.32
C MET A 1 -2.35 16.19 9.06
N GLU A 2 -1.15 16.73 9.19
CA GLU A 2 -0.26 16.99 8.08
C GLU A 2 0.52 15.72 7.73
N SER A 3 0.70 15.51 6.42
CA SER A 3 1.39 14.36 5.87
C SER A 3 2.34 14.76 4.76
N ILE A 4 3.33 13.90 4.51
CA ILE A 4 4.10 13.95 3.27
C ILE A 4 4.06 12.59 2.59
N GLU A 5 4.22 12.58 1.27
CA GLU A 5 4.33 11.35 0.50
C GLU A 5 5.67 11.27 -0.24
N LEU A 6 6.41 10.20 0.01
CA LEU A 6 7.62 9.85 -0.71
C LEU A 6 7.27 8.89 -1.84
N PHE A 7 7.97 9.00 -2.97
CA PHE A 7 7.74 8.11 -4.12
C PHE A 7 6.29 8.17 -4.61
N SER A 8 5.72 9.39 -4.69
CA SER A 8 4.27 9.56 -4.84
C SER A 8 3.72 9.01 -6.15
N GLY A 9 4.55 8.79 -7.17
CA GLY A 9 4.10 8.43 -8.51
C GLY A 9 3.07 9.45 -9.00
N THR A 10 1.91 8.97 -9.45
CA THR A 10 0.79 9.83 -9.87
C THR A 10 -0.15 10.22 -8.72
N GLY A 11 0.24 10.01 -7.46
CA GLY A 11 -0.51 10.47 -6.27
C GLY A 11 -1.68 9.58 -5.85
N GLY A 12 -1.67 8.29 -6.19
CA GLY A 12 -2.79 7.39 -5.87
C GLY A 12 -2.92 7.10 -4.37
N LEU A 13 -1.81 6.87 -3.67
CA LEU A 13 -1.80 6.73 -2.21
C LEU A 13 -2.13 8.06 -1.54
N ALA A 14 -1.53 9.16 -2.04
CA ALA A 14 -1.78 10.50 -1.53
C ALA A 14 -3.27 10.85 -1.57
N LEU A 15 -3.94 10.56 -2.70
CA LEU A 15 -5.37 10.84 -2.86
C LEU A 15 -6.20 10.04 -1.84
N GLY A 16 -5.89 8.75 -1.64
CA GLY A 16 -6.58 7.93 -0.65
C GLY A 16 -6.42 8.47 0.79
N LEU A 17 -5.23 8.94 1.15
CA LEU A 17 -4.96 9.54 2.46
C LEU A 17 -5.64 10.90 2.62
N GLN A 18 -5.67 11.73 1.57
CA GLN A 18 -6.39 13.00 1.55
C GLN A 18 -7.89 12.78 1.78
N MET A 19 -8.49 11.81 1.08
CA MET A 19 -9.89 11.41 1.26
C MET A 19 -10.18 10.87 2.67
N SER A 20 -9.16 10.38 3.37
CA SER A 20 -9.24 9.89 4.75
C SER A 20 -9.03 10.99 5.81
N GLY A 21 -8.82 12.25 5.39
CA GLY A 21 -8.70 13.42 6.26
C GLY A 21 -7.26 13.87 6.57
N PHE A 22 -6.25 13.31 5.92
CA PHE A 22 -4.89 13.86 5.95
C PHE A 22 -4.78 15.06 5.00
N HIS A 23 -3.78 15.90 5.24
CA HIS A 23 -3.43 17.03 4.37
C HIS A 23 -1.98 16.88 3.94
N HIS A 24 -1.76 16.64 2.65
CA HIS A 24 -0.40 16.50 2.12
C HIS A 24 0.26 17.86 1.96
N THR A 25 1.27 18.12 2.79
CA THR A 25 2.12 19.30 2.68
C THR A 25 3.01 19.19 1.46
N ASP A 26 3.70 18.05 1.29
CA ASP A 26 4.66 17.83 0.20
C ASP A 26 4.57 16.42 -0.38
N LEU A 27 4.64 16.33 -1.71
CA LEU A 27 4.75 15.09 -2.47
C LEU A 27 6.09 15.07 -3.21
N TYR A 28 6.93 14.09 -2.88
CA TYR A 28 8.26 13.90 -3.47
C TYR A 28 8.24 12.80 -4.53
N GLU A 29 8.59 13.17 -5.76
CA GLU A 29 8.63 12.24 -6.89
C GLU A 29 9.74 12.63 -7.87
N TRP A 30 10.56 11.68 -8.30
CA TRP A 30 11.69 11.97 -9.19
C TRP A 30 11.29 12.01 -10.68
N ASN A 31 10.21 11.32 -11.07
CA ASN A 31 9.83 11.13 -12.45
C ASN A 31 8.99 12.31 -12.92
N GLU A 32 9.52 13.03 -13.90
CA GLU A 32 8.88 14.23 -14.44
C GLU A 32 7.45 13.96 -14.95
N ALA A 33 7.21 12.84 -15.64
CA ALA A 33 5.88 12.52 -16.17
C ALA A 33 4.85 12.29 -15.05
N SER A 34 5.25 11.61 -13.98
CA SER A 34 4.44 11.45 -12.77
C SER A 34 4.12 12.81 -12.11
N CYS A 35 5.12 13.66 -11.93
CA CYS A 35 4.93 15.01 -11.40
C CYS A 35 3.98 15.85 -12.26
N ASN A 36 4.18 15.82 -13.58
CA ASN A 36 3.37 16.57 -14.53
C ASN A 36 1.93 16.07 -14.57
N ASN A 37 1.69 14.76 -14.36
CA ASN A 37 0.35 14.21 -14.22
C ASN A 37 -0.38 14.83 -13.02
N ILE A 38 0.25 14.87 -11.85
CA ILE A 38 -0.36 15.48 -10.64
C ILE A 38 -0.60 16.98 -10.87
N ARG A 39 0.40 17.72 -11.36
CA ARG A 39 0.29 19.16 -11.64
C ARG A 39 -0.84 19.45 -12.63
N TYR A 40 -1.01 18.63 -13.66
CA TYR A 40 -2.11 18.75 -14.62
C TYR A 40 -3.47 18.60 -13.94
N ASN A 41 -3.64 17.61 -13.05
CA ASN A 41 -4.89 17.46 -12.30
C ASN A 41 -5.15 18.66 -11.36
N ILE A 42 -4.12 19.20 -10.71
CA ILE A 42 -4.25 20.42 -9.89
C ILE A 42 -4.73 21.60 -10.76
N GLN A 43 -4.11 21.82 -11.92
CA GLN A 43 -4.47 22.89 -12.86
C GLN A 43 -5.89 22.75 -13.41
N ASN A 44 -6.39 21.53 -13.60
CA ASN A 44 -7.77 21.27 -14.02
C ASN A 44 -8.79 21.38 -12.87
N GLY A 45 -8.35 21.76 -11.67
CA GLY A 45 -9.25 22.18 -10.59
C GLY A 45 -9.87 21.06 -9.77
N TYR A 46 -9.29 19.85 -9.77
CA TYR A 46 -9.71 18.76 -8.89
C TYR A 46 -9.62 19.21 -7.42
N SER A 47 -10.79 19.32 -6.76
CA SER A 47 -10.95 19.98 -5.45
C SER A 47 -10.02 19.45 -4.38
N ASP A 48 -9.86 18.13 -4.33
CA ASP A 48 -9.26 17.45 -3.19
C ASP A 48 -7.74 17.61 -3.16
N ILE A 49 -7.13 18.00 -4.28
CA ILE A 49 -5.68 18.05 -4.44
C ILE A 49 -5.15 19.47 -4.71
N LYS A 50 -6.00 20.49 -4.67
CA LYS A 50 -5.64 21.87 -5.05
C LYS A 50 -4.41 22.44 -4.33
N ASN A 51 -4.19 22.00 -3.09
CA ASN A 51 -3.13 22.51 -2.23
C ASN A 51 -1.88 21.63 -2.21
N TRP A 52 -1.82 20.57 -3.02
CA TRP A 52 -0.66 19.68 -3.04
C TRP A 52 0.56 20.40 -3.61
N ASN A 53 1.66 20.38 -2.85
CA ASN A 53 2.97 20.80 -3.34
C ASN A 53 3.72 19.61 -3.95
N VAL A 54 3.91 19.63 -5.27
CA VAL A 54 4.60 18.54 -6.00
C VAL A 54 6.06 18.91 -6.25
N ILE A 55 6.94 18.29 -5.47
CA ILE A 55 8.38 18.51 -5.52
C ILE A 55 9.03 17.42 -6.38
N GLN A 56 9.51 17.83 -7.56
CA GLN A 56 10.26 16.94 -8.43
C GLN A 56 11.69 16.78 -7.91
N SER A 57 11.95 15.76 -7.10
CA SER A 57 13.26 15.55 -6.49
C SER A 57 13.57 14.06 -6.32
N ASP A 58 14.86 13.77 -6.27
CA ASP A 58 15.36 12.52 -5.73
C ASP A 58 15.23 12.55 -4.20
N VAL A 59 14.56 11.56 -3.61
CA VAL A 59 14.38 11.48 -2.15
C VAL A 59 15.71 11.41 -1.39
N ARG A 60 16.79 10.96 -2.03
CA ARG A 60 18.14 10.88 -1.44
C ARG A 60 18.72 12.25 -1.13
N THR A 61 18.26 13.30 -1.82
CA THR A 61 18.77 14.66 -1.68
C THR A 61 17.84 15.56 -0.87
N VAL A 62 16.70 15.05 -0.41
CA VAL A 62 15.73 15.83 0.36
C VAL A 62 16.25 16.08 1.76
N CYS A 63 16.15 17.33 2.21
CA CYS A 63 16.43 17.78 3.56
C CYS A 63 15.08 17.99 4.28
N TYR A 64 14.88 17.29 5.39
CA TYR A 64 13.63 17.33 6.16
C TYR A 64 13.69 18.31 7.35
N ASP A 65 14.62 19.26 7.34
CA ASP A 65 14.76 20.26 8.40
C ASP A 65 13.45 21.02 8.61
N GLY A 66 13.00 21.07 9.87
CA GLY A 66 11.73 21.72 10.24
C GLY A 66 10.48 20.86 10.04
N TYR A 67 10.60 19.61 9.60
CA TYR A 67 9.43 18.72 9.47
C TYR A 67 9.08 18.06 10.81
N THR A 68 10.07 17.87 11.69
CA THR A 68 9.89 17.31 13.03
C THR A 68 8.88 18.11 13.84
N GLY A 69 7.86 17.43 14.35
CA GLY A 69 6.75 18.04 15.09
C GLY A 69 5.67 18.71 14.23
N ASN A 70 5.93 18.93 12.93
CA ASN A 70 4.97 19.53 12.00
C ASN A 70 4.27 18.49 11.13
N ILE A 71 4.93 17.36 10.81
CA ILE A 71 4.38 16.27 10.00
C ILE A 71 4.00 15.08 10.89
N GLN A 72 2.73 14.67 10.86
CA GLN A 72 2.23 13.52 11.65
C GLN A 72 2.32 12.20 10.88
N LEU A 73 2.29 12.23 9.54
CA LEU A 73 2.32 11.02 8.72
C LEU A 73 3.36 11.10 7.61
N VAL A 74 4.21 10.07 7.51
CA VAL A 74 5.03 9.82 6.32
C VAL A 74 4.43 8.66 5.53
N ALA A 75 4.08 8.89 4.27
CA ALA A 75 3.53 7.88 3.37
C ALA A 75 4.47 7.59 2.20
N GLY A 76 4.29 6.45 1.53
CA GLY A 76 4.95 6.23 0.24
C GLY A 76 4.96 4.81 -0.27
N GLY A 77 5.39 4.65 -1.53
CA GLY A 77 5.63 3.34 -2.15
C GLY A 77 7.11 3.16 -2.48
N PRO A 78 8.00 2.98 -1.48
CA PRO A 78 9.44 2.88 -1.74
C PRO A 78 9.72 1.75 -2.74
N PRO A 79 10.32 2.06 -3.92
CA PRO A 79 10.68 1.02 -4.86
C PRO A 79 11.66 0.07 -4.20
N CYS A 80 11.39 -1.21 -4.36
CA CYS A 80 12.22 -2.27 -3.81
C CYS A 80 12.45 -3.24 -4.97
N GLN A 81 13.58 -3.09 -5.66
CA GLN A 81 13.89 -3.85 -6.87
C GLN A 81 14.67 -5.17 -6.70
N PRO A 82 15.03 -5.69 -5.50
CA PRO A 82 15.58 -7.04 -5.46
C PRO A 82 14.55 -8.12 -5.89
N PHE A 83 13.26 -7.81 -6.08
CA PHE A 83 12.23 -8.78 -6.45
C PHE A 83 12.30 -9.34 -7.88
N SER A 84 13.15 -8.79 -8.74
CA SER A 84 13.36 -9.32 -10.08
C SER A 84 14.80 -9.80 -10.24
N LEU A 85 15.01 -11.10 -9.94
CA LEU A 85 15.86 -12.05 -10.67
C LEU A 85 16.49 -13.03 -9.67
N GLY A 86 16.16 -14.32 -9.85
CA GLY A 86 17.00 -15.38 -9.30
C GLY A 86 18.43 -15.21 -9.83
N GLY A 87 19.40 -15.27 -8.94
CA GLY A 87 20.82 -15.35 -9.30
C GLY A 87 21.70 -14.37 -8.53
N LYS A 88 22.57 -14.95 -7.69
CA LYS A 88 23.82 -14.38 -7.12
C LYS A 88 23.70 -13.03 -6.40
N HIS A 89 23.71 -13.08 -5.06
CA HIS A 89 24.30 -12.16 -4.05
C HIS A 89 24.67 -10.69 -4.38
N LYS A 90 24.06 -10.04 -5.38
CA LYS A 90 24.30 -8.64 -5.78
C LYS A 90 23.02 -7.80 -5.80
N ALA A 91 21.88 -8.39 -5.41
CA ALA A 91 20.58 -7.73 -5.45
C ALA A 91 20.41 -6.60 -4.40
N TYR A 92 21.35 -6.44 -3.45
CA TYR A 92 21.22 -5.50 -2.33
C TYR A 92 22.03 -4.20 -2.47
N ASP A 93 23.17 -4.20 -3.19
CA ASP A 93 23.84 -2.94 -3.62
C ASP A 93 23.09 -2.27 -4.79
N ASP A 94 21.85 -2.69 -4.99
CA ASP A 94 21.01 -2.13 -6.00
C ASP A 94 20.59 -0.74 -5.55
N LYS A 95 21.14 0.29 -6.21
CA LYS A 95 20.80 1.71 -6.01
C LYS A 95 19.32 2.03 -6.22
N ARG A 96 18.50 1.03 -6.56
CA ARG A 96 17.06 1.09 -6.79
C ARG A 96 16.26 0.60 -5.57
N ASP A 97 16.91 0.07 -4.53
CA ASP A 97 16.30 -0.13 -3.21
C ASP A 97 16.23 1.20 -2.46
N MET A 98 15.01 1.62 -2.14
CA MET A 98 14.74 2.91 -1.51
C MET A 98 14.16 2.78 -0.09
N PHE A 99 14.08 1.57 0.47
CA PHE A 99 13.75 1.41 1.88
C PHE A 99 14.72 2.14 2.82
N PRO A 100 16.05 2.17 2.57
CA PRO A 100 16.96 2.97 3.40
C PRO A 100 16.59 4.46 3.44
N GLU A 101 16.11 5.03 2.34
CA GLU A 101 15.67 6.43 2.27
C GLU A 101 14.32 6.66 2.94
N ALA A 102 13.41 5.69 2.85
CA ALA A 102 12.16 5.72 3.60
C ALA A 102 12.41 5.69 5.13
N VAL A 103 13.35 4.85 5.58
CA VAL A 103 13.80 4.78 6.98
C VAL A 103 14.50 6.08 7.39
N ARG A 104 15.34 6.67 6.51
CA ARG A 104 15.96 7.97 6.74
C ARG A 104 14.93 9.07 6.97
N ALA A 105 13.89 9.13 6.15
CA ALA A 105 12.82 10.10 6.32
C ALA A 105 12.09 9.92 7.66
N ILE A 106 11.78 8.68 8.06
CA ILE A 106 11.20 8.41 9.39
C ILE A 106 12.14 8.87 10.52
N ARG A 107 13.44 8.59 10.41
CA ARG A 107 14.44 9.01 11.41
C ARG A 107 14.52 10.52 11.55
N GLU A 108 14.55 11.25 10.44
CA GLU A 108 14.72 12.70 10.42
C GLU A 108 13.41 13.43 10.80
N ILE A 109 12.26 12.97 10.30
CA ILE A 109 10.96 13.62 10.54
C ILE A 109 10.36 13.22 11.89
N GLN A 110 10.62 12.00 12.37
CA GLN A 110 10.02 11.44 13.58
C GLN A 110 8.48 11.55 13.62
N PRO A 111 7.76 11.14 12.56
CA PRO A 111 6.30 11.30 12.49
C PRO A 111 5.59 10.47 13.58
N GLU A 112 4.33 10.79 13.86
CA GLU A 112 3.49 9.98 14.76
C GLU A 112 3.18 8.61 14.13
N ALA A 113 3.04 8.56 12.80
CA ALA A 113 2.80 7.34 12.05
C ALA A 113 3.51 7.33 10.69
N PHE A 114 3.65 6.15 10.12
CA PHE A 114 4.01 5.99 8.70
C PHE A 114 3.18 4.90 8.03
N ILE A 115 3.04 5.00 6.70
CA ILE A 115 2.41 3.98 5.86
C ILE A 115 3.23 3.75 4.60
N PHE A 116 3.65 2.50 4.39
CA PHE A 116 4.36 2.10 3.17
C PHE A 116 3.66 0.98 2.43
N GLU A 117 3.60 1.11 1.10
CA GLU A 117 3.04 0.11 0.19
C GLU A 117 4.14 -0.61 -0.58
N ASN A 118 3.98 -1.91 -0.79
CA ASN A 118 4.83 -2.67 -1.70
C ASN A 118 4.16 -3.91 -2.31
N VAL A 119 4.81 -4.54 -3.27
CA VAL A 119 4.30 -5.72 -3.97
C VAL A 119 4.24 -6.96 -3.07
N ARG A 120 3.30 -7.87 -3.38
CA ARG A 120 3.20 -9.21 -2.73
C ARG A 120 4.52 -10.00 -2.73
N GLY A 121 5.43 -9.73 -3.66
CA GLY A 121 6.75 -10.35 -3.71
C GLY A 121 7.58 -10.19 -2.44
N LEU A 122 7.38 -9.08 -1.72
CA LEU A 122 8.11 -8.71 -0.50
C LEU A 122 7.93 -9.73 0.65
N VAL A 123 6.77 -10.38 0.73
CA VAL A 123 6.45 -11.37 1.79
C VAL A 123 6.71 -12.83 1.38
N ARG A 124 7.39 -13.06 0.25
CA ARG A 124 7.77 -14.43 -0.17
C ARG A 124 8.82 -15.03 0.77
N LYS A 125 8.76 -16.34 1.00
CA LYS A 125 9.71 -17.06 1.88
C LYS A 125 11.19 -16.80 1.53
N SER A 126 11.53 -16.71 0.25
CA SER A 126 12.90 -16.41 -0.20
C SER A 126 13.41 -15.02 0.21
N PHE A 127 12.50 -14.11 0.55
CA PHE A 127 12.77 -12.73 0.95
C PHE A 127 12.59 -12.48 2.44
N GLN A 128 12.20 -13.49 3.22
CA GLN A 128 11.81 -13.32 4.62
C GLN A 128 12.89 -12.65 5.48
N SER A 129 14.16 -13.02 5.32
CA SER A 129 15.27 -12.42 6.07
C SER A 129 15.44 -10.93 5.75
N TYR A 130 15.33 -10.57 4.48
CA TYR A 130 15.44 -9.18 4.04
C TYR A 130 14.19 -8.35 4.41
N PHE A 131 13.00 -8.95 4.33
CA PHE A 131 11.79 -8.30 4.80
C PHE A 131 11.82 -8.05 6.32
N ASN A 132 12.33 -9.01 7.10
CA ASN A 132 12.57 -8.81 8.53
C ASN A 132 13.57 -7.66 8.78
N TYR A 133 14.62 -7.56 7.97
CA TYR A 133 15.56 -6.45 8.00
C TYR A 133 14.90 -5.09 7.72
N ILE A 134 13.97 -5.01 6.77
CA ILE A 134 13.16 -3.80 6.53
C ILE A 134 12.32 -3.46 7.77
N LEU A 135 11.59 -4.45 8.33
CA LEU A 135 10.73 -4.23 9.49
C LEU A 135 11.52 -3.73 10.70
N LEU A 136 12.69 -4.31 10.98
CA LEU A 136 13.54 -3.90 12.10
C LEU A 136 14.12 -2.49 11.90
N GLN A 137 14.49 -2.10 10.68
CA GLN A 137 14.92 -0.72 10.40
C GLN A 137 13.78 0.28 10.60
N LEU A 138 12.56 -0.08 10.20
CA LEU A 138 11.38 0.76 10.42
C LEU A 138 10.99 0.86 11.89
N GLN A 139 11.20 -0.21 12.67
CA GLN A 139 10.99 -0.21 14.12
C GLN A 139 12.05 0.61 14.86
N HIS A 140 13.31 0.55 14.40
CA HIS A 140 14.47 1.18 15.05
C HIS A 140 15.25 2.10 14.09
N PRO A 141 14.64 3.19 13.59
CA PRO A 141 15.19 4.01 12.52
C PRO A 141 16.49 4.76 12.90
N GLU A 142 16.76 4.91 14.20
CA GLU A 142 18.00 5.50 14.74
C GLU A 142 19.23 4.60 14.62
N ILE A 143 19.04 3.29 14.41
CA ILE A 143 20.15 2.37 14.20
C ILE A 143 20.57 2.47 12.73
N ILE A 144 21.61 3.25 12.49
CA ILE A 144 22.11 3.55 11.14
C ILE A 144 23.12 2.49 10.71
N LYS A 145 22.97 1.99 9.47
CA LYS A 145 23.96 1.10 8.85
C LYS A 145 25.31 1.80 8.73
N PRO A 146 26.40 1.25 9.32
CA PRO A 146 27.75 1.75 9.04
C PRO A 146 28.07 1.67 7.54
N MET A 147 28.84 2.62 7.01
CA MET A 147 29.12 2.72 5.56
C MET A 147 29.68 1.41 4.98
N GLU A 148 30.69 0.85 5.65
CA GLU A 148 31.39 -0.38 5.24
C GLU A 148 30.67 -1.68 5.61
N ALA A 149 29.58 -1.63 6.38
CA ALA A 149 28.87 -2.83 6.82
C ALA A 149 27.93 -3.37 5.73
N THR A 150 27.84 -4.69 5.64
CA THR A 150 26.79 -5.40 4.90
C THR A 150 25.43 -5.25 5.58
N TRP A 151 24.35 -5.54 4.87
CA TRP A 151 23.01 -5.52 5.48
C TRP A 151 22.78 -6.65 6.47
N GLN A 152 23.48 -7.77 6.34
CA GLN A 152 23.41 -8.87 7.30
C GLN A 152 24.09 -8.49 8.63
N GLU A 153 25.21 -7.77 8.55
CA GLU A 153 25.84 -7.20 9.75
C GLU A 153 24.94 -6.16 10.40
N HIS A 154 24.28 -5.32 9.60
CA HIS A 154 23.30 -4.36 10.12
C HIS A 154 22.06 -5.04 10.72
N LEU A 155 21.54 -6.08 10.07
CA LEU A 155 20.47 -6.91 10.62
C LEU A 155 20.87 -7.48 11.98
N THR A 156 22.10 -7.98 12.11
CA THR A 156 22.62 -8.48 13.40
C THR A 156 22.63 -7.38 14.47
N MET A 157 22.99 -6.14 14.10
CA MET A 157 22.94 -5.00 15.02
C MET A 157 21.50 -4.68 15.45
N LEU A 158 20.57 -4.65 14.49
CA LEU A 158 19.14 -4.40 14.75
C LEU A 158 18.53 -5.49 15.64
N GLU A 159 18.82 -6.76 15.39
CA GLU A 159 18.33 -7.88 16.20
C GLU A 159 18.85 -7.81 17.64
N ARG A 160 20.14 -7.46 17.81
CA ARG A 160 20.72 -7.24 19.14
C ARG A 160 20.07 -6.07 19.86
N HIS A 161 19.78 -4.98 19.15
CA HIS A 161 19.12 -3.82 19.73
C HIS A 161 17.67 -4.15 20.12
N HIS A 162 16.89 -4.72 19.19
CA HIS A 162 15.49 -5.10 19.38
C HIS A 162 15.27 -6.08 20.54
N THR A 163 16.23 -6.96 20.80
CA THR A 163 16.16 -7.95 21.89
C THR A 163 16.81 -7.48 23.19
N SER A 164 17.43 -6.31 23.21
CA SER A 164 18.03 -5.73 24.42
C SER A 164 16.99 -5.06 25.30
N ALA A 165 17.29 -4.90 26.60
CA ALA A 165 16.43 -4.20 27.56
C ALA A 165 16.52 -2.65 27.46
N CYS A 166 17.19 -2.12 26.43
CA CYS A 166 17.37 -0.68 26.25
C CYS A 166 16.27 -0.12 25.35
N ASP A 167 15.18 0.32 25.95
CA ASP A 167 14.01 0.91 25.24
C ASP A 167 14.14 2.44 25.09
N HIS A 168 15.36 2.94 24.93
CA HIS A 168 15.65 4.38 24.90
C HIS A 168 15.91 4.80 23.45
N GLY A 169 15.11 5.73 22.93
CA GLY A 169 15.27 6.28 21.59
C GLY A 169 13.95 6.34 20.81
N LEU A 170 14.07 6.67 19.53
CA LEU A 170 12.94 6.67 18.60
C LEU A 170 12.64 5.24 18.13
N ALA A 171 11.48 4.73 18.52
CA ALA A 171 10.99 3.42 18.12
C ALA A 171 9.55 3.49 17.57
N TYR A 172 9.16 2.47 16.80
CA TYR A 172 7.81 2.33 16.25
C TYR A 172 7.23 0.92 16.47
N HIS A 173 5.93 0.86 16.77
CA HIS A 173 5.13 -0.35 16.69
C HIS A 173 4.70 -0.58 15.25
N VAL A 174 5.34 -1.54 14.58
CA VAL A 174 5.15 -1.81 13.16
C VAL A 174 4.35 -3.09 12.93
N VAL A 175 3.27 -2.97 12.16
CA VAL A 175 2.43 -4.08 11.70
C VAL A 175 2.34 -4.06 10.18
N PHE A 176 2.11 -5.22 9.56
CA PHE A 176 1.89 -5.29 8.12
C PHE A 176 0.78 -6.29 7.79
N ARG A 177 0.15 -6.11 6.63
CA ARG A 177 -0.84 -7.06 6.11
C ARG A 177 -0.77 -7.13 4.58
N LEU A 178 -0.97 -8.33 4.03
CA LEU A 178 -1.20 -8.52 2.60
C LEU A 178 -2.68 -8.27 2.32
N LEU A 179 -2.99 -7.22 1.57
CA LEU A 179 -4.35 -6.84 1.20
C LEU A 179 -4.59 -7.05 -0.29
N ASN A 180 -5.80 -7.44 -0.67
CA ASN A 180 -6.25 -7.50 -2.06
C ASN A 180 -7.28 -6.40 -2.30
N ALA A 181 -7.06 -5.54 -3.29
CA ALA A 181 -7.96 -4.42 -3.60
C ALA A 181 -9.42 -4.88 -3.88
N ALA A 182 -9.61 -6.10 -4.42
CA ALA A 182 -10.93 -6.68 -4.63
C ALA A 182 -11.75 -6.84 -3.35
N ASP A 183 -11.10 -7.09 -2.23
CA ASP A 183 -11.74 -7.23 -0.91
C ASP A 183 -12.26 -5.90 -0.36
N TYR A 184 -11.92 -4.78 -1.03
CA TYR A 184 -12.33 -3.42 -0.68
C TYR A 184 -13.13 -2.75 -1.79
N GLY A 185 -13.73 -3.54 -2.69
CA GLY A 185 -14.67 -3.04 -3.70
C GLY A 185 -14.04 -2.47 -4.96
N ILE A 186 -12.73 -2.65 -5.15
CA ILE A 186 -12.06 -2.31 -6.41
C ILE A 186 -12.17 -3.52 -7.36
N PRO A 187 -12.64 -3.37 -8.61
CA PRO A 187 -12.83 -4.48 -9.56
C PRO A 187 -11.49 -4.96 -10.16
N GLN A 188 -10.48 -5.17 -9.32
CA GLN A 188 -9.14 -5.59 -9.69
C GLN A 188 -8.53 -6.47 -8.60
N MET A 189 -8.11 -7.68 -8.96
CA MET A 189 -7.30 -8.51 -8.08
C MET A 189 -5.87 -7.96 -8.01
N ARG A 190 -5.59 -7.15 -6.99
CA ARG A 190 -4.29 -6.50 -6.80
C ARG A 190 -3.84 -6.68 -5.35
N HIS A 191 -2.93 -7.62 -5.15
CA HIS A 191 -2.36 -7.91 -3.84
C HIS A 191 -1.18 -6.99 -3.55
N ARG A 192 -1.22 -6.28 -2.41
CA ARG A 192 -0.16 -5.40 -1.90
C ARG A 192 0.10 -5.62 -0.42
N VAL A 193 1.36 -5.50 -0.04
CA VAL A 193 1.81 -5.50 1.35
C VAL A 193 1.72 -4.06 1.81
N ILE A 194 0.93 -3.81 2.85
CA ILE A 194 0.84 -2.51 3.50
C ILE A 194 1.55 -2.64 4.85
N ILE A 195 2.52 -1.78 5.11
CA ILE A 195 3.28 -1.69 6.35
C ILE A 195 2.87 -0.39 7.03
N VAL A 196 2.43 -0.47 8.27
CA VAL A 196 2.01 0.69 9.07
C VAL A 196 2.80 0.67 10.37
N GLY A 197 3.35 1.82 10.74
CA GLY A 197 4.03 2.00 12.03
C GLY A 197 3.48 3.19 12.77
N PHE A 198 3.38 3.07 14.09
CA PHE A 198 3.06 4.15 15.01
C PHE A 198 4.23 4.34 15.96
N ARG A 199 4.60 5.58 16.25
CA ARG A 199 5.71 5.87 17.18
C ARG A 199 5.37 5.27 18.56
N SER A 200 6.34 4.69 19.24
CA SER A 200 6.08 3.88 20.46
C SER A 200 5.47 4.68 21.63
N ASP A 201 5.59 6.00 21.62
CA ASP A 201 4.95 6.92 22.58
C ASP A 201 3.50 7.27 22.20
N TYR A 202 3.01 6.80 21.05
CA TYR A 202 1.69 7.10 20.52
C TYR A 202 0.73 5.91 20.65
N ASN A 203 -0.30 6.05 21.49
CA ASN A 203 -1.32 5.01 21.65
C ASN A 203 -2.37 5.08 20.52
N ALA A 204 -2.08 4.43 19.40
CA ALA A 204 -2.94 4.50 18.20
C ALA A 204 -4.24 3.69 18.29
N ASP A 205 -4.29 2.61 19.09
CA ASP A 205 -5.39 1.63 19.13
C ASP A 205 -5.96 1.30 17.73
N TRP A 206 -5.06 1.05 16.77
CA TRP A 206 -5.39 0.94 15.37
C TRP A 206 -5.22 -0.48 14.85
N SER A 207 -6.10 -0.89 13.94
CA SER A 207 -5.96 -2.14 13.17
C SER A 207 -6.36 -1.95 11.72
N PHE A 208 -5.83 -2.82 10.85
CA PHE A 208 -6.23 -2.84 9.44
C PHE A 208 -7.74 -3.11 9.31
N PRO A 209 -8.42 -2.43 8.36
CA PRO A 209 -9.86 -2.58 8.16
C PRO A 209 -10.23 -4.02 7.80
N ALA A 210 -11.44 -4.42 8.17
CA ALA A 210 -12.01 -5.68 7.71
C ALA A 210 -12.32 -5.59 6.20
N PRO A 211 -12.19 -6.70 5.45
CA PRO A 211 -12.72 -6.80 4.09
C PRO A 211 -14.19 -6.39 4.03
N THR A 212 -14.54 -5.58 3.03
CA THR A 212 -15.94 -5.19 2.78
C THR A 212 -16.59 -6.02 1.69
N HIS A 213 -15.78 -6.67 0.85
CA HIS A 213 -16.23 -7.50 -0.26
C HIS A 213 -15.55 -8.88 -0.24
N SER A 214 -16.18 -9.88 -0.87
CA SER A 214 -15.58 -11.21 -1.02
C SER A 214 -15.86 -11.88 -2.37
N GLN A 215 -14.97 -12.80 -2.75
CA GLN A 215 -15.14 -13.63 -3.94
C GLN A 215 -16.32 -14.59 -3.78
N ASP A 216 -16.46 -15.22 -2.62
CA ASP A 216 -17.54 -16.17 -2.34
C ASP A 216 -18.91 -15.48 -2.47
N ALA A 217 -19.06 -14.23 -2.00
CA ALA A 217 -20.30 -13.46 -2.20
C ALA A 217 -20.58 -13.17 -3.69
N LEU A 218 -19.55 -12.88 -4.50
CA LEU A 218 -19.73 -12.72 -5.95
C LEU A 218 -20.14 -14.03 -6.63
N LEU A 219 -19.53 -15.16 -6.24
CA LEU A 219 -19.86 -16.46 -6.80
C LEU A 219 -21.27 -16.91 -6.38
N TYR A 220 -21.67 -16.62 -5.14
CA TYR A 220 -23.04 -16.83 -4.66
C TYR A 220 -24.03 -16.04 -5.51
N SER A 221 -23.78 -14.73 -5.69
CA SER A 221 -24.61 -13.82 -6.48
C SER A 221 -24.75 -14.26 -7.95
N LYS A 222 -23.69 -14.84 -8.53
CA LYS A 222 -23.70 -15.34 -9.91
C LYS A 222 -24.38 -16.69 -10.06
N TRP A 223 -24.14 -17.63 -9.17
CA TRP A 223 -24.41 -19.05 -9.45
C TRP A 223 -25.47 -19.68 -8.54
N ILE A 224 -25.76 -19.07 -7.40
CA ILE A 224 -26.74 -19.58 -6.42
C ILE A 224 -28.00 -18.71 -6.45
N SER A 225 -27.91 -17.43 -6.04
CA SER A 225 -29.06 -16.51 -6.05
C SER A 225 -29.36 -15.95 -7.44
N LYS A 226 -28.35 -15.89 -8.32
CA LYS A 226 -28.44 -15.45 -9.73
C LYS A 226 -28.78 -13.97 -9.93
N ASP A 227 -28.90 -13.19 -8.86
CA ASP A 227 -29.24 -11.76 -8.88
C ASP A 227 -28.24 -10.92 -9.69
N TYR A 228 -26.97 -11.35 -9.78
CA TYR A 228 -25.97 -10.71 -10.63
C TYR A 228 -26.42 -10.64 -12.10
N TRP A 229 -26.93 -11.75 -12.65
CA TRP A 229 -27.30 -11.81 -14.07
C TRP A 229 -28.56 -11.00 -14.36
N GLU A 230 -29.52 -11.04 -13.44
CA GLU A 230 -30.74 -10.25 -13.49
C GLU A 230 -30.44 -8.75 -13.44
N ARG A 231 -29.63 -8.30 -12.48
CA ARG A 231 -29.21 -6.89 -12.33
C ARG A 231 -28.52 -6.34 -13.57
N HIS A 232 -27.80 -7.18 -14.31
CA HIS A 232 -27.12 -6.78 -15.54
C HIS A 232 -27.92 -7.04 -16.82
N HIS A 233 -29.16 -7.53 -16.73
CA HIS A 233 -30.00 -7.90 -17.87
C HIS A 233 -29.26 -8.82 -18.86
N LYS A 234 -28.55 -9.83 -18.34
CA LYS A 234 -27.81 -10.81 -19.15
C LYS A 234 -28.33 -12.23 -18.89
N PRO A 235 -28.37 -13.09 -19.92
CA PRO A 235 -28.66 -14.50 -19.71
C PRO A 235 -27.54 -15.12 -18.87
N MET A 236 -27.92 -15.96 -17.91
CA MET A 236 -26.98 -16.77 -17.16
C MET A 236 -26.32 -17.79 -18.10
N PRO A 237 -24.98 -17.96 -18.06
CA PRO A 237 -24.30 -19.00 -18.83
C PRO A 237 -24.81 -20.40 -18.46
N ALA A 238 -24.93 -21.29 -19.45
CA ALA A 238 -25.33 -22.69 -19.23
C ALA A 238 -24.25 -23.47 -18.47
N ASP A 239 -22.98 -23.17 -18.73
CA ASP A 239 -21.85 -23.81 -18.08
C ASP A 239 -21.49 -23.08 -16.77
N VAL A 240 -21.70 -23.77 -15.64
CA VAL A 240 -21.27 -23.29 -14.33
C VAL A 240 -19.83 -23.77 -14.09
N PRO A 241 -18.83 -22.87 -13.97
CA PRO A 241 -17.42 -23.25 -13.85
C PRO A 241 -17.03 -23.71 -12.43
N LEU A 242 -17.99 -24.18 -11.62
CA LEU A 242 -17.81 -24.55 -10.22
C LEU A 242 -18.33 -25.97 -9.97
N THR A 243 -17.64 -26.73 -9.13
CA THR A 243 -18.09 -28.06 -8.72
C THR A 243 -19.28 -27.96 -7.75
N ALA A 244 -20.11 -28.99 -7.68
CA ALA A 244 -21.21 -29.05 -6.73
C ALA A 244 -20.75 -28.97 -5.26
N ALA A 245 -19.55 -29.48 -4.95
CA ALA A 245 -18.94 -29.33 -3.63
C ALA A 245 -18.62 -27.85 -3.33
N LYS A 246 -17.95 -27.16 -4.26
CA LYS A 246 -17.61 -25.74 -4.07
C LYS A 246 -18.85 -24.86 -3.96
N LEU A 247 -19.92 -25.16 -4.69
CA LEU A 247 -21.20 -24.45 -4.56
C LEU A 247 -21.82 -24.63 -3.17
N ARG A 248 -21.81 -25.84 -2.60
CA ARG A 248 -22.27 -26.08 -1.22
C ARG A 248 -21.42 -25.34 -0.20
N ASP A 249 -20.10 -25.33 -0.37
CA ASP A 249 -19.20 -24.60 0.53
C ASP A 249 -19.47 -23.10 0.48
N ILE A 250 -19.63 -22.52 -0.71
CA ILE A 250 -19.97 -21.10 -0.88
C ILE A 250 -21.33 -20.80 -0.24
N GLN A 251 -22.33 -21.67 -0.46
CA GLN A 251 -23.66 -21.52 0.12
C GLN A 251 -23.58 -21.48 1.64
N HIS A 252 -22.94 -22.48 2.25
CA HIS A 252 -22.69 -22.54 3.70
C HIS A 252 -21.94 -21.28 4.19
N ASN A 253 -20.86 -20.90 3.50
CA ASN A 253 -20.05 -19.73 3.87
C ASN A 253 -20.78 -18.38 3.78
N ILE A 254 -21.89 -18.29 3.07
CA ILE A 254 -22.65 -17.04 2.90
C ILE A 254 -23.94 -17.06 3.73
N GLU A 255 -24.64 -18.20 3.79
CA GLU A 255 -25.91 -18.34 4.50
C GLU A 255 -25.70 -18.58 6.00
N ASP A 256 -24.65 -19.31 6.41
CA ASP A 256 -24.40 -19.68 7.81
C ASP A 256 -23.36 -18.79 8.50
N ASN A 257 -22.75 -17.84 7.79
CA ASN A 257 -21.57 -17.10 8.25
C ASN A 257 -21.89 -15.64 8.65
N ILE A 258 -21.18 -15.18 9.68
CA ILE A 258 -21.59 -14.09 10.59
C ILE A 258 -21.22 -12.67 10.11
N VAL A 259 -20.38 -12.53 9.07
CA VAL A 259 -19.97 -11.20 8.56
C VAL A 259 -20.45 -11.00 7.12
N PRO A 260 -21.50 -10.19 6.91
CA PRO A 260 -21.96 -9.85 5.57
C PRO A 260 -20.84 -9.16 4.79
N SER A 261 -20.45 -9.73 3.66
CA SER A 261 -19.53 -9.09 2.72
C SER A 261 -20.24 -8.90 1.39
N ALA A 262 -20.10 -7.72 0.79
CA ALA A 262 -20.63 -7.45 -0.53
C ALA A 262 -19.94 -8.35 -1.57
N PRO A 263 -20.60 -8.69 -2.70
CA PRO A 263 -19.93 -9.40 -3.78
C PRO A 263 -18.78 -8.55 -4.34
N TRP A 264 -17.60 -9.14 -4.56
CA TRP A 264 -16.53 -8.48 -5.34
C TRP A 264 -17.10 -7.79 -6.59
N LYS A 265 -16.74 -6.53 -6.81
CA LYS A 265 -17.15 -5.81 -8.01
C LYS A 265 -16.47 -6.39 -9.25
N THR A 266 -17.20 -6.45 -10.34
CA THR A 266 -16.69 -6.85 -11.64
C THR A 266 -16.35 -5.62 -12.48
N VAL A 267 -15.58 -5.82 -13.56
CA VAL A 267 -15.36 -4.75 -14.54
C VAL A 267 -16.71 -4.23 -15.08
N ARG A 268 -17.70 -5.11 -15.27
CA ARG A 268 -19.05 -4.72 -15.71
C ARG A 268 -19.72 -3.77 -14.73
N ASP A 269 -19.56 -3.99 -13.42
CA ASP A 269 -20.08 -3.08 -12.39
C ASP A 269 -19.38 -1.72 -12.38
N ALA A 270 -18.17 -1.62 -12.95
CA ALA A 270 -17.36 -0.41 -12.93
C ALA A 270 -17.53 0.48 -14.17
N ILE A 271 -18.06 -0.09 -15.26
CA ILE A 271 -18.15 0.58 -16.56
C ILE A 271 -19.58 0.64 -17.10
N PHE A 272 -20.57 0.31 -16.27
CA PHE A 272 -21.98 0.22 -16.72
C PHE A 272 -22.55 1.57 -17.15
N ASP A 273 -21.96 2.66 -16.69
CA ASP A 273 -22.34 4.05 -16.92
C ASP A 273 -21.39 4.79 -17.88
N LEU A 274 -20.42 4.10 -18.48
CA LEU A 274 -19.58 4.72 -19.50
C LEU A 274 -20.43 5.12 -20.71
N PRO A 275 -20.21 6.31 -21.27
CA PRO A 275 -20.90 6.73 -22.48
C PRO A 275 -20.54 5.80 -23.64
N GLU A 276 -21.47 5.67 -24.60
CA GLU A 276 -21.17 5.01 -25.86
C GLU A 276 -19.93 5.65 -26.51
N PRO A 277 -19.03 4.85 -27.12
CA PRO A 277 -17.87 5.40 -27.82
C PRO A 277 -18.31 6.46 -28.83
N MET A 278 -17.70 7.65 -28.77
CA MET A 278 -17.96 8.68 -29.76
C MET A 278 -17.59 8.12 -31.14
N PRO A 279 -18.45 8.24 -32.17
CA PRO A 279 -18.08 7.83 -33.52
C PRO A 279 -16.84 8.59 -33.95
N ASP A 280 -15.94 7.94 -34.70
CA ASP A 280 -14.73 8.55 -35.23
C ASP A 280 -15.09 9.87 -35.90
N SER A 281 -14.56 10.98 -35.38
CA SER A 281 -14.63 12.28 -36.03
C SER A 281 -13.92 12.16 -37.37
N SER A 282 -14.70 12.10 -38.45
CA SER A 282 -14.24 12.05 -39.84
C SER A 282 -13.66 13.37 -40.28
#